data_AF-A0A815Z8W8-F1
#
_entry.id   AF-A0A815Z8W8-F1
#
_cell.length_a   1.000
_cell.length_b   1.000
_cell.length_c   1.000
_cell.angle_alpha   90.00
_cell.angle_beta   90.00
_cell.angle_gamma   90.00
#
_symmetry.space_group_name_H-M   'P 1'
#
loop_
_entity.id
_entity.type
_entity.pdbx_description
1 polymer ?
#
loop_
_entity_poly.entity_id
_entity_poly.type
_entity_poly.pdbx_seq_one_letter_code
_entity_poly.pdbx_strand_id
1 'polypeptide(L)'
;MLKATLRNNQSLYQISTCSIIRLSSHAATTTQPQQAGPGHFGFYRQVELFYDRAAKILEEKLVNDMHKSKLSDDLKRKKVRGILKIIKPCNHVLEIRFPIRKDNGELHMIEAYRAQHSQHRTPCKGGIRYSLDVNLDEVKALAALMTYKCACVDVPFGGGKAGVKINPK
;
A
#
# COMPACT_ATOMS: atom_id res chain seq x y z
N MET A 1 -4.19 -1.45 -42.71
CA MET A 1 -2.85 -0.82 -42.76
C MET A 1 -2.13 -1.06 -41.43
N LEU A 2 -1.32 -2.11 -41.34
CA LEU A 2 0.01 -2.16 -40.68
C LEU A 2 0.46 -3.64 -40.64
N LYS A 3 1.21 -4.04 -41.66
CA LYS A 3 2.16 -5.16 -41.65
C LYS A 3 3.45 -4.63 -42.27
N ALA A 4 4.59 -5.16 -41.81
CA ALA A 4 5.98 -4.76 -42.07
C ALA A 4 6.44 -3.56 -41.23
N THR A 5 7.46 -3.69 -40.37
CA THR A 5 8.82 -4.08 -40.76
C THR A 5 9.50 -4.91 -39.66
N LEU A 6 9.57 -6.23 -39.87
CA LEU A 6 10.56 -7.11 -39.24
C LEU A 6 11.80 -7.09 -40.13
N ARG A 7 12.89 -6.47 -39.68
CA ARG A 7 14.25 -6.73 -40.20
C ARG A 7 15.28 -6.46 -39.11
N ASN A 8 15.90 -7.56 -38.66
CA ASN A 8 17.27 -7.71 -38.20
C ASN A 8 17.90 -6.59 -37.36
N ASN A 9 17.96 -6.85 -36.05
CA ASN A 9 19.25 -6.78 -35.36
C ASN A 9 19.29 -7.84 -34.24
N GLN A 10 19.75 -9.03 -34.60
CA GLN A 10 20.04 -10.09 -33.63
C GLN A 10 21.33 -9.73 -32.89
N SER A 11 21.22 -9.09 -31.73
CA SER A 11 22.23 -9.10 -30.66
C SER A 11 21.68 -8.27 -29.50
N LEU A 12 21.62 -8.85 -28.30
CA LEU A 12 21.42 -8.18 -27.00
C LEU A 12 20.01 -7.68 -26.64
N TYR A 13 19.06 -8.55 -26.29
CA TYR A 13 18.13 -8.29 -25.15
C TYR A 13 17.57 -9.61 -24.60
N GLN A 14 18.47 -10.53 -24.24
CA GLN A 14 18.13 -11.68 -23.40
C GLN A 14 18.65 -11.40 -21.98
N ILE A 15 18.24 -10.26 -21.40
CA ILE A 15 18.46 -10.01 -19.98
C ILE A 15 17.27 -10.67 -19.26
N SER A 16 17.58 -11.86 -18.75
CA SER A 16 16.85 -12.66 -17.77
C SER A 16 15.78 -11.88 -16.98
N THR A 17 14.54 -12.36 -17.10
CA THR A 17 13.28 -11.92 -16.50
C THR A 17 13.22 -12.00 -14.97
N CYS A 18 14.33 -11.89 -14.26
CA CYS A 18 14.37 -12.01 -12.80
C CYS A 18 14.00 -10.70 -12.10
N SER A 19 12.90 -10.07 -12.50
CA SER A 19 12.25 -9.07 -11.65
C SER A 19 11.54 -9.85 -10.53
N ILE A 20 12.12 -9.88 -9.34
CA ILE A 20 11.47 -10.51 -8.18
C ILE A 20 10.31 -9.61 -7.77
N ILE A 21 9.13 -9.93 -8.29
CA ILE A 21 7.86 -9.35 -7.84
C ILE A 21 7.40 -10.16 -6.65
N ARG A 22 7.44 -9.57 -5.45
CA ARG A 22 6.74 -10.13 -4.29
C ARG A 22 5.40 -9.45 -4.15
N LEU A 23 4.35 -10.20 -4.45
CA LEU A 23 2.98 -9.81 -4.16
C LEU A 23 2.58 -10.44 -2.83
N SER A 24 2.61 -9.65 -1.76
CA SER A 24 2.21 -10.12 -0.44
C SER A 24 0.72 -9.81 -0.26
N SER A 25 -0.17 -10.74 -0.60
CA SER A 25 -1.57 -10.69 -0.20
C SER A 25 -1.70 -11.30 1.19
N HIS A 26 -1.88 -10.46 2.21
CA HIS A 26 -2.21 -10.81 3.59
C HIS A 26 -1.92 -12.26 4.06
N ALA A 27 -0.65 -12.58 4.24
CA ALA A 27 -0.23 -13.21 5.48
C ALA A 27 0.33 -12.09 6.35
N ALA A 28 0.10 -12.14 7.66
CA ALA A 28 0.78 -11.27 8.61
C ALA A 28 2.30 -11.51 8.50
N THR A 29 2.95 -10.85 7.55
CA THR A 29 4.41 -10.76 7.55
C THR A 29 4.72 -9.79 8.66
N THR A 30 5.00 -10.35 9.84
CA THR A 30 5.94 -9.79 10.78
C THR A 30 7.23 -9.55 10.01
N THR A 31 7.30 -8.46 9.25
CA THR A 31 8.56 -7.89 8.82
C THR A 31 9.27 -7.61 10.13
N GLN A 32 10.39 -8.29 10.36
CA GLN A 32 11.23 -8.08 11.53
C GLN A 32 11.37 -6.57 11.72
N PRO A 33 11.15 -6.05 12.94
CA PRO A 33 11.36 -4.63 13.19
C PRO A 33 12.80 -4.33 12.78
N GLN A 34 13.00 -3.46 11.79
CA GLN A 34 14.24 -2.70 11.73
C GLN A 34 14.37 -2.10 13.12
N GLN A 35 15.34 -2.60 13.89
CA GLN A 35 15.55 -2.27 15.29
C GLN A 35 15.86 -0.78 15.40
N ALA A 36 14.81 0.01 15.52
CA ALA A 36 14.91 1.35 16.01
C ALA A 36 14.90 1.26 17.55
N GLY A 37 15.77 2.02 18.19
CA GLY A 37 16.00 1.96 19.64
C GLY A 37 14.72 2.12 20.47
N PRO A 38 14.80 1.88 21.79
CA PRO A 38 13.64 1.95 22.67
C PRO A 38 12.95 3.31 22.54
N GLY A 39 11.74 3.33 21.97
CA GLY A 39 10.91 4.53 21.79
C GLY A 39 10.51 4.90 20.36
N HIS A 40 11.05 4.25 19.32
CA HIS A 40 10.67 4.56 17.93
C HIS A 40 9.57 3.62 17.42
N PHE A 41 8.38 4.17 17.18
CA PHE A 41 7.28 3.45 16.53
C PHE A 41 7.42 3.56 15.00
N GLY A 42 7.17 2.46 14.29
CA GLY A 42 7.02 2.50 12.83
C GLY A 42 5.90 3.48 12.43
N PHE A 43 6.09 4.19 11.32
CA PHE A 43 5.12 5.17 10.83
C PHE A 43 3.75 4.54 10.56
N TYR A 44 3.71 3.31 10.03
CA TYR A 44 2.45 2.60 9.83
C TYR A 44 1.73 2.34 11.14
N ARG A 45 2.48 1.90 12.16
CA ARG A 45 1.93 1.66 13.50
C ARG A 45 1.36 2.94 14.11
N GLN A 46 1.99 4.09 13.89
CA GLN A 46 1.48 5.37 14.35
C GLN A 46 0.11 5.68 13.72
N VAL A 47 -0.05 5.46 12.41
CA VAL A 47 -1.33 5.64 11.71
C VAL A 47 -2.40 4.66 12.23
N GLU A 48 -2.02 3.42 12.51
CA GLU A 48 -2.92 2.43 13.12
C GLU A 48 -3.43 2.88 14.50
N LEU A 49 -2.60 3.52 15.32
CA LEU A 49 -3.01 4.02 16.64
C LEU A 49 -4.06 5.14 16.54
N PHE A 50 -3.91 6.05 15.56
CA PHE A 50 -4.92 7.07 15.30
C PHE A 50 -6.24 6.45 14.83
N TYR A 51 -6.16 5.44 13.97
CA TYR A 51 -7.32 4.69 13.52
C TYR A 51 -8.03 3.97 14.68
N ASP A 52 -7.28 3.27 15.55
CA ASP A 52 -7.85 2.56 16.70
C ASP A 52 -8.55 3.51 17.68
N ARG A 53 -7.98 4.70 17.90
CA ARG A 53 -8.61 5.73 18.73
C ARG A 53 -9.92 6.23 18.11
N ALA A 54 -9.94 6.47 16.80
CA ALA A 54 -11.15 6.88 16.09
C ALA A 54 -12.23 5.78 16.08
N ALA A 55 -11.83 4.53 15.83
CA ALA A 55 -12.70 3.37 15.85
C ALA A 55 -13.41 3.19 17.20
N LYS A 56 -12.70 3.39 18.31
CA LYS A 56 -13.27 3.32 19.66
C LYS A 56 -14.35 4.38 19.90
N ILE A 57 -14.15 5.59 19.38
CA ILE A 57 -15.13 6.69 19.53
C ILE A 57 -16.37 6.43 18.67
N LEU A 58 -16.17 5.87 17.47
CA LEU A 58 -17.25 5.66 16.50
C LEU A 58 -18.06 4.37 16.72
N GLU A 59 -17.58 3.42 17.52
CA GLU A 59 -18.21 2.10 17.67
C GLU A 59 -19.69 2.19 18.06
N GLU A 60 -20.02 2.98 19.09
CA GLU A 60 -21.41 3.11 19.56
C GLU A 60 -22.31 3.76 18.49
N LYS A 61 -21.81 4.80 17.82
CA LYS A 61 -22.55 5.48 16.74
C LYS A 61 -22.83 4.53 15.58
N LEU A 62 -21.83 3.75 15.17
CA LEU A 62 -21.97 2.78 14.06
C LEU A 62 -22.96 1.64 14.40
N VAL A 63 -23.02 1.20 15.66
CA VAL A 63 -24.00 0.19 16.08
C VAL A 63 -25.42 0.75 16.02
N ASN A 64 -25.62 1.99 16.47
CA ASN A 64 -26.92 2.67 16.45
C ASN A 64 -27.40 2.95 15.01
N ASP A 65 -26.49 3.32 14.11
CA ASP A 65 -26.81 3.62 12.70
C ASP A 65 -27.27 2.38 11.91
N MET A 66 -27.00 1.16 12.39
CA MET A 66 -27.43 -0.10 11.74
C MET A 66 -28.90 -0.50 11.99
N HIS A 67 -29.80 0.49 12.00
CA HIS A 67 -31.25 0.31 12.20
C HIS A 67 -31.93 -0.59 11.15
N LYS A 68 -31.36 -0.70 9.94
CA LYS A 68 -31.90 -1.55 8.86
C LYS A 68 -31.67 -3.05 9.07
N SER A 69 -30.84 -3.44 10.03
CA SER A 69 -30.51 -4.85 10.27
C SER A 69 -31.40 -5.46 11.35
N LYS A 70 -32.06 -6.59 11.04
CA LYS A 70 -32.85 -7.40 12.01
C LYS A 70 -31.97 -8.21 12.99
N LEU A 71 -30.70 -7.83 13.16
CA LEU A 71 -29.73 -8.57 13.99
C LEU A 71 -29.89 -8.21 15.46
N SER A 72 -29.49 -9.13 16.36
CA SER A 72 -29.35 -8.80 17.78
C SER A 72 -28.21 -7.79 18.00
N ASP A 73 -28.29 -7.01 19.06
CA ASP A 73 -27.35 -5.91 19.30
C ASP A 73 -25.90 -6.40 19.51
N ASP A 74 -25.73 -7.60 20.08
CA ASP A 74 -24.41 -8.24 20.18
C ASP A 74 -23.83 -8.60 18.82
N LEU A 75 -24.66 -9.10 17.90
CA LEU A 75 -24.26 -9.42 16.53
C LEU A 75 -23.92 -8.13 15.76
N LYS A 76 -24.68 -7.05 15.98
CA LYS A 76 -24.38 -5.73 15.40
C LYS A 76 -22.98 -5.26 15.81
N ARG A 77 -22.68 -5.30 17.11
CA ARG A 77 -21.36 -4.89 17.64
C ARG A 77 -20.23 -5.75 17.09
N LYS A 78 -20.39 -7.07 17.06
CA LYS A 78 -19.41 -8.00 16.45
C LYS A 78 -19.18 -7.69 14.98
N LYS A 79 -20.24 -7.40 14.23
CA LYS A 79 -20.17 -7.03 12.81
C LYS A 79 -19.41 -5.72 12.60
N VAL A 80 -19.73 -4.67 13.35
CA VAL A 80 -19.03 -3.37 13.29
C VAL A 80 -17.54 -3.55 13.57
N ARG A 81 -17.19 -4.27 14.66
CA ARG A 81 -15.79 -4.56 14.98
C ARG A 81 -15.09 -5.37 13.88
N GLY A 82 -15.78 -6.32 13.26
CA GLY A 82 -15.26 -7.09 12.14
C GLY A 82 -14.94 -6.21 10.92
N ILE A 83 -15.86 -5.31 10.55
CA ILE A 83 -15.66 -4.37 9.44
C ILE A 83 -14.49 -3.43 9.73
N LEU A 84 -14.41 -2.86 10.93
CA LEU A 84 -13.32 -1.97 11.32
C LEU A 84 -11.96 -2.68 11.28
N LYS A 85 -11.90 -3.97 11.60
CA LYS A 85 -10.68 -4.79 11.45
C LYS A 85 -10.30 -5.04 10.00
N ILE A 86 -11.28 -5.17 9.09
CA ILE A 86 -11.03 -5.35 7.65
C ILE A 86 -10.52 -4.05 7.01
N ILE A 87 -11.00 -2.89 7.46
CA ILE A 87 -10.59 -1.58 6.91
C ILE A 87 -9.16 -1.20 7.30
N LYS A 88 -8.71 -1.62 8.49
CA LYS A 88 -7.45 -1.18 9.10
C LYS A 88 -6.19 -1.52 8.27
N PRO A 89 -6.01 -2.75 7.77
CA PRO A 89 -4.78 -3.09 7.08
C PRO A 89 -4.80 -2.77 5.58
N CYS A 90 -3.62 -2.68 4.96
CA CYS A 90 -3.51 -2.51 3.50
C CYS A 90 -3.81 -3.80 2.72
N ASN A 91 -4.81 -3.79 1.84
CA ASN A 91 -5.22 -4.94 1.03
C ASN A 91 -4.09 -5.55 0.19
N HIS A 92 -3.29 -4.72 -0.49
CA HIS A 92 -2.20 -5.21 -1.34
C HIS A 92 -0.94 -4.38 -1.19
N VAL A 93 0.19 -5.06 -1.13
CA VAL A 93 1.51 -4.42 -1.18
C VAL A 93 2.39 -5.17 -2.15
N LEU A 94 2.90 -4.40 -3.10
CA LEU A 94 3.77 -4.86 -4.17
C LEU A 94 5.18 -4.36 -3.88
N GLU A 95 6.11 -5.29 -3.70
CA GLU A 95 7.53 -5.02 -3.59
C GLU A 95 8.20 -5.45 -4.88
N ILE A 96 8.93 -4.52 -5.50
CA ILE A 96 9.54 -4.72 -6.81
C ILE A 96 11.02 -4.41 -6.70
N ARG A 97 11.84 -5.30 -7.25
CA ARG A 97 13.24 -5.05 -7.52
C ARG A 97 13.48 -5.23 -9.01
N PHE A 98 13.93 -4.19 -9.70
CA PHE A 98 14.23 -4.25 -11.13
C PHE A 98 15.58 -3.61 -11.47
N PRO A 99 16.37 -4.20 -12.38
CA PRO A 99 17.64 -3.65 -12.81
C PRO A 99 17.42 -2.50 -13.80
N ILE A 100 18.26 -1.47 -13.71
CA ILE A 100 18.42 -0.45 -14.75
C ILE A 100 19.87 -0.43 -15.20
N ARG A 101 20.10 -0.15 -16.49
CA ARG A 101 21.45 0.09 -17.02
C ARG A 101 21.74 1.58 -16.93
N LYS A 102 22.81 1.95 -16.22
CA LYS A 102 23.33 3.32 -16.16
C LYS A 102 24.09 3.66 -17.44
N ASP A 103 24.36 4.95 -17.66
CA ASP A 103 25.07 5.45 -18.84
C ASP A 103 26.50 4.90 -18.95
N ASN A 104 27.13 4.58 -17.81
CA ASN A 104 28.45 3.92 -17.75
C ASN A 104 28.42 2.42 -18.10
N GLY A 105 27.25 1.85 -18.44
CA GLY A 105 27.07 0.44 -18.75
C GLY A 105 26.85 -0.47 -17.54
N GLU A 106 26.93 0.04 -16.32
CA GLU A 106 26.72 -0.71 -15.08
C GLU A 106 25.23 -1.03 -14.87
N LEU A 107 24.93 -2.23 -14.36
CA LEU A 107 23.59 -2.59 -13.91
C LEU A 107 23.40 -2.16 -12.45
N HIS A 108 22.37 -1.36 -12.20
CA HIS A 108 22.00 -0.91 -10.87
C HIS A 108 20.61 -1.44 -10.50
N MET A 109 20.50 -2.11 -9.36
CA MET A 109 19.24 -2.64 -8.86
C MET A 109 18.45 -1.58 -8.10
N ILE A 110 17.25 -1.25 -8.59
CA ILE A 110 16.32 -0.34 -7.92
C ILE A 110 15.31 -1.13 -7.09
N GLU A 111 15.07 -0.67 -5.86
CA GLU A 111 13.97 -1.12 -5.02
C GLU A 111 12.79 -0.13 -5.13
N ALA A 112 11.59 -0.67 -5.32
CA ALA A 112 10.36 0.10 -5.40
C ALA A 112 9.21 -0.62 -4.69
N TYR A 113 8.26 0.17 -4.20
CA TYR A 113 7.12 -0.29 -3.44
C TYR A 113 5.84 0.36 -3.93
N ARG A 114 4.73 -0.38 -3.94
CA ARG A 114 3.40 0.17 -4.13
C ARG A 114 2.41 -0.50 -3.18
N ALA A 115 1.80 0.29 -2.31
CA ALA A 115 0.73 -0.16 -1.43
C ALA A 115 -0.62 0.35 -1.92
N GLN A 116 -1.62 -0.52 -1.87
CA GLN A 116 -3.04 -0.21 -2.06
C GLN A 116 -3.73 -0.54 -0.74
N HIS A 117 -4.22 0.48 -0.05
CA HIS A 117 -4.81 0.31 1.26
C HIS A 117 -6.22 -0.27 1.18
N SER A 118 -7.08 0.33 0.36
CA SER A 118 -8.49 -0.07 0.26
C SER A 118 -8.99 0.05 -1.18
N GLN A 119 -9.85 -0.88 -1.59
CA GLN A 119 -10.58 -0.86 -2.87
C GLN A 119 -12.09 -0.68 -2.67
N HIS A 120 -12.53 -0.16 -1.52
CA HIS A 120 -13.95 0.13 -1.27
C HIS A 120 -14.53 1.12 -2.31
N ARG A 121 -13.67 1.94 -2.92
CA ARG A 121 -13.93 2.73 -4.12
C ARG A 121 -12.78 2.52 -5.11
N THR A 122 -13.10 2.33 -6.37
CA THR A 122 -12.14 2.19 -7.46
C THR A 122 -12.19 3.43 -8.36
N PRO A 123 -11.04 3.95 -8.83
CA PRO A 123 -9.67 3.45 -8.69
C PRO A 123 -8.95 3.84 -7.37
N CYS A 124 -7.79 3.21 -7.10
CA CYS A 124 -6.91 3.59 -6.00
C CYS A 124 -6.04 4.81 -6.38
N LYS A 125 -6.06 5.87 -5.57
CA LYS A 125 -5.32 7.13 -5.79
C LYS A 125 -4.14 7.26 -4.83
N GLY A 126 -2.97 7.56 -5.39
CA GLY A 126 -1.73 7.73 -4.64
C GLY A 126 -0.61 8.32 -5.47
N GLY A 127 0.25 9.15 -4.87
CA GLY A 127 1.46 9.68 -5.54
C GLY A 127 2.65 8.73 -5.44
N ILE A 128 3.67 8.96 -6.27
CA ILE A 128 4.96 8.25 -6.23
C ILE A 128 5.98 9.15 -5.52
N ARG A 129 6.77 8.61 -4.58
CA ARG A 129 7.87 9.32 -3.92
C ARG A 129 9.21 8.77 -4.40
N TYR A 130 10.14 9.64 -4.76
CA TYR A 130 11.54 9.30 -5.01
C TYR A 130 12.37 9.81 -3.83
N SER A 131 12.90 8.90 -3.00
CA SER A 131 13.84 9.23 -1.93
C SER A 131 14.62 7.98 -1.52
N LEU A 132 15.83 8.14 -1.02
CA LEU A 132 16.61 7.05 -0.42
C LEU A 132 15.97 6.53 0.89
N ASP A 133 15.17 7.35 1.56
CA ASP A 133 14.50 7.00 2.83
C ASP A 133 13.23 6.15 2.64
N VAL A 134 12.81 5.93 1.39
CA VAL A 134 11.61 5.14 1.09
C VAL A 134 11.76 3.74 1.67
N ASN A 135 10.79 3.36 2.48
CA ASN A 135 10.66 2.03 3.06
C ASN A 135 9.21 1.52 2.96
N LEU A 136 9.03 0.22 3.17
CA LEU A 136 7.72 -0.44 3.06
C LEU A 136 6.68 0.14 4.04
N ASP A 137 7.12 0.42 5.26
CA ASP A 137 6.28 0.89 6.37
C ASP A 137 5.70 2.27 6.07
N GLU A 138 6.54 3.18 5.58
CA GLU A 138 6.14 4.51 5.13
C GLU A 138 5.13 4.44 3.99
N VAL A 139 5.36 3.60 2.98
CA VAL A 139 4.47 3.49 1.83
C VAL A 139 3.10 2.95 2.24
N LYS A 140 3.04 1.99 3.18
CA LYS A 140 1.78 1.51 3.77
C LYS A 140 1.08 2.62 4.57
N ALA A 141 1.80 3.36 5.41
CA ALA A 141 1.26 4.45 6.22
C ALA A 141 0.62 5.53 5.36
N LEU A 142 1.34 5.98 4.34
CA LEU A 142 0.86 6.99 3.41
C LEU A 142 -0.32 6.48 2.56
N ALA A 143 -0.36 5.19 2.20
CA ALA A 143 -1.51 4.61 1.49
C ALA A 143 -2.79 4.60 2.35
N ALA A 144 -2.66 4.27 3.64
CA ALA A 144 -3.76 4.36 4.59
C ALA A 144 -4.27 5.80 4.75
N LEU A 145 -3.35 6.76 4.94
CA LEU A 145 -3.68 8.18 5.02
C LEU A 145 -4.38 8.69 3.75
N MET A 146 -4.03 8.21 2.56
CA MET A 146 -4.73 8.56 1.33
C MET A 146 -6.20 8.09 1.34
N THR A 147 -6.49 6.92 1.92
CA THR A 147 -7.88 6.43 2.05
C THR A 147 -8.68 7.35 2.97
N TYR A 148 -8.14 7.64 4.16
CA TYR A 148 -8.82 8.46 5.16
C TYR A 148 -9.00 9.88 4.67
N LYS A 149 -7.98 10.47 4.05
CA LYS A 149 -8.05 11.81 3.46
C LYS A 149 -9.12 11.88 2.37
N CYS A 150 -9.17 10.92 1.44
CA CYS A 150 -10.18 10.89 0.39
C CYS A 150 -11.59 10.75 0.96
N ALA A 151 -11.77 9.98 2.03
CA ALA A 151 -13.06 9.88 2.74
C ALA A 151 -13.45 11.21 3.42
N CYS A 152 -12.50 11.96 4.00
CA CYS A 152 -12.77 13.24 4.64
C CYS A 152 -13.21 14.35 3.67
N VAL A 153 -12.79 14.30 2.41
CA VAL A 153 -13.15 15.30 1.38
C VAL A 153 -14.12 14.75 0.33
N ASP A 154 -14.78 13.63 0.61
CA ASP A 154 -15.76 12.96 -0.27
C ASP A 154 -15.25 12.61 -1.68
N VAL A 155 -13.95 12.42 -1.84
CA VAL A 155 -13.35 12.02 -3.12
C VAL A 155 -13.51 10.51 -3.32
N PRO A 156 -14.05 10.04 -4.46
CA PRO A 156 -14.43 8.64 -4.64
C PRO A 156 -13.27 7.71 -5.03
N PHE A 157 -12.19 7.71 -4.24
CA PHE A 157 -11.03 6.85 -4.50
C PHE A 157 -10.61 6.04 -3.27
N GLY A 158 -10.14 4.81 -3.51
CA GLY A 158 -9.37 4.04 -2.55
C GLY A 158 -7.98 4.65 -2.35
N GLY A 159 -7.36 4.46 -1.19
CA GLY A 159 -6.01 4.98 -0.96
C GLY A 159 -4.93 4.09 -1.54
N GLY A 160 -3.93 4.70 -2.16
CA GLY A 160 -2.69 4.06 -2.54
C GLY A 160 -1.49 4.97 -2.34
N LYS A 161 -0.30 4.40 -2.43
CA LYS A 161 0.97 5.14 -2.47
C LYS A 161 2.02 4.28 -3.13
N ALA A 162 2.99 4.90 -3.78
CA ALA A 162 4.20 4.23 -4.22
C ALA A 162 5.45 5.01 -3.80
N GLY A 163 6.56 4.29 -3.71
CA GLY A 163 7.88 4.84 -3.43
C GLY A 163 8.94 4.10 -4.23
N VAL A 164 9.93 4.83 -4.73
CA VAL A 164 11.10 4.29 -5.42
C VAL A 164 12.33 4.77 -4.67
N LYS A 165 13.18 3.83 -4.27
CA LYS A 165 14.32 4.09 -3.40
C LYS A 165 15.53 4.57 -4.19
N ILE A 166 15.47 5.82 -4.65
CA ILE A 166 16.52 6.48 -5.44
C ILE A 166 16.69 7.93 -5.00
N ASN A 167 17.88 8.47 -5.20
CA ASN A 167 18.10 9.92 -5.21
C ASN A 167 17.85 10.43 -6.64
N PRO A 168 16.90 11.35 -6.86
CA PRO A 168 16.65 11.91 -8.19
C PRO A 168 17.67 12.99 -8.61
N LYS A 169 18.54 13.45 -7.70
CA LYS A 169 19.64 14.38 -7.98
C LYS A 169 20.93 13.62 -8.27
#